data_AF-A0A3L7RRX8-F1
#
_entry.id   AF-A0A3L7RRX8-F1
#
_cell.length_a   1.000
_cell.length_b   1.000
_cell.length_c   1.000
_cell.angle_alpha   90.00
_cell.angle_beta   90.00
_cell.angle_gamma   90.00
#
_symmetry.space_group_name_H-M   'P 1'
#
loop_
_entity.id
_entity.type
_entity.pdbx_description
1 polymer ?
#
loop_
_entity_poly.entity_id
_entity_poly.type
_entity_poly.pdbx_seq_one_letter_code
_entity_poly.pdbx_strand_id
1 'polypeptide(L)'
;MTVPTTSSADDSPHRPWQGFAVRVAIIGIEACIIAGLFGGTLRALRNDLEDATGFNRWRVVGLALAAILLFHARRHLPAYRSSRFSPRLLAANGLAFIALLACLGGVSVGAIEPILGAHGQHLLTMALASAWVASVVALWVPQAADALPLLGALAGITAMLWAMVYIEDFTKLFWDMSGGTTVDLVERLLAPFAGGPVVRPEPFVIGTEDFRVQIKADCGGFQGIGLITMMLAGYLWWFRSIHRFPQSLLLFPVGILLIWMANVLRITALILVGIWIDPAIAVDGFHSQAGWITFLIVGLGTIWVAQQMRFFTILVPADAGLPGGEARSPDHAIASPPAPVAGSPVEPGVLYGPSTVACLLPFLALTAVTILTQAFTSGFNYLYPLRVITVAAVLWSLRRHYAPGREPISIVAVAIGVLTFLVWMALAPGYGLEDPEKVAAMDPAQLGQPSALLWLLFRVAGYTITVPIAEELVFRGFLARRLIDDDVERVPVGTFTWLSFLASSLAFGLMHGADWPRATLAGVAFALALYQRRRL
;
A
#
# COMPACT_ATOMS: atom_id res chain seq x y z
N MET A 1 0.69 11.87 -75.50
CA MET A 1 -0.02 10.84 -74.72
C MET A 1 0.96 10.28 -73.69
N THR A 2 0.89 10.77 -72.46
CA THR A 2 1.71 10.31 -71.34
C THR A 2 0.77 9.99 -70.19
N VAL A 3 0.83 8.74 -69.75
CA VAL A 3 -0.01 8.12 -68.72
C VAL A 3 0.26 8.76 -67.36
N PRO A 4 -0.77 9.07 -66.53
CA PRO A 4 -0.53 9.40 -65.13
C PRO A 4 -0.31 8.11 -64.33
N THR A 5 0.84 8.03 -63.67
CA THR A 5 1.16 6.99 -62.69
C THR A 5 0.25 7.15 -61.47
N THR A 6 -0.54 6.11 -61.19
CA THR A 6 -1.31 5.95 -59.95
C THR A 6 -0.34 5.84 -58.78
N SER A 7 -0.30 6.85 -57.90
CA SER A 7 0.29 6.68 -56.58
C SER A 7 -0.63 5.75 -55.78
N SER A 8 -0.15 4.54 -55.50
CA SER A 8 -0.77 3.65 -54.51
C SER A 8 -0.64 4.30 -53.14
N ALA A 9 -1.62 5.11 -52.77
CA ALA A 9 -1.89 5.47 -51.39
C ALA A 9 -2.42 4.20 -50.70
N ASP A 10 -1.51 3.46 -50.07
CA ASP A 10 -1.86 2.58 -48.95
C ASP A 10 -2.22 3.48 -47.75
N ASP A 11 -3.40 4.11 -47.85
CA ASP A 11 -4.07 4.84 -46.77
C ASP A 11 -4.86 3.83 -45.91
N SER A 12 -4.23 2.72 -45.54
CA SER A 12 -4.69 2.01 -44.35
C SER A 12 -4.38 2.93 -43.15
N PRO A 13 -5.37 3.28 -42.30
CA PRO A 13 -5.08 4.06 -41.11
C PRO A 13 -4.20 3.19 -40.24
N HIS A 14 -2.88 3.41 -40.29
CA HIS A 14 -1.93 2.76 -39.39
C HIS A 14 -2.53 2.88 -38.01
N ARG A 15 -2.84 1.74 -37.38
CA ARG A 15 -3.46 1.66 -36.05
C ARG A 15 -2.32 1.51 -35.04
N PRO A 16 -1.66 2.60 -34.61
CA PRO A 16 -0.51 2.57 -33.72
C PRO A 16 -0.80 1.86 -32.38
N TRP A 17 -2.07 1.72 -32.02
CA TRP A 17 -2.54 0.88 -30.92
C TRP A 17 -2.17 -0.60 -31.02
N GLN A 18 -2.02 -1.16 -32.22
CA GLN A 18 -1.63 -2.57 -32.40
C GLN A 18 -0.22 -2.83 -31.87
N GLY A 19 0.72 -1.89 -32.10
CA GLY A 19 2.08 -2.00 -31.59
C GLY A 19 2.14 -1.95 -30.06
N PHE A 20 1.26 -1.17 -29.43
CA PHE A 20 1.13 -1.12 -27.97
C PHE A 20 0.49 -2.40 -27.41
N ALA A 21 -0.62 -2.87 -28.00
CA ALA A 21 -1.32 -4.08 -27.56
C ALA A 21 -0.42 -5.34 -27.62
N VAL A 22 0.38 -5.47 -28.68
CA VAL A 22 1.34 -6.57 -28.84
C VAL A 22 2.42 -6.54 -27.74
N ARG A 23 2.96 -5.36 -27.39
CA ARG A 23 3.96 -5.23 -26.32
C ARG A 23 3.40 -5.57 -24.93
N VAL A 24 2.15 -5.19 -24.67
CA VAL A 24 1.47 -5.53 -23.41
C VAL A 24 1.21 -7.03 -23.32
N ALA A 25 0.78 -7.67 -24.41
CA ALA A 25 0.53 -9.11 -24.45
C ALA A 25 1.80 -9.93 -24.20
N ILE A 26 2.92 -9.55 -24.83
CA ILE A 26 4.21 -10.26 -24.68
C ILE A 26 4.69 -10.21 -23.23
N ILE A 27 4.63 -9.04 -22.58
CA ILE A 27 5.05 -8.91 -21.18
C ILE A 27 4.12 -9.65 -20.22
N GLY A 28 2.81 -9.68 -20.51
CA GLY A 28 1.87 -10.52 -19.78
C GLY A 28 2.24 -12.01 -19.85
N ILE A 29 2.61 -12.49 -21.05
CA ILE A 29 3.05 -13.89 -21.26
C ILE A 29 4.37 -14.17 -20.53
N GLU A 30 5.38 -13.29 -20.64
CA GLU A 30 6.66 -13.43 -19.94
C GLU A 30 6.48 -13.53 -18.42
N ALA A 31 5.64 -12.66 -17.84
CA ALA A 31 5.33 -12.68 -16.41
C ALA A 31 4.59 -13.98 -15.99
N CYS A 32 3.64 -14.46 -16.79
CA CYS A 32 2.94 -15.72 -16.54
C CYS A 32 3.89 -16.93 -16.60
N ILE A 33 4.85 -16.94 -17.53
CA ILE A 33 5.83 -18.02 -17.66
C ILE A 33 6.75 -18.07 -16.43
N ILE A 34 7.29 -16.93 -15.99
CA ILE A 34 8.14 -16.87 -14.77
C ILE A 34 7.34 -17.33 -13.55
N ALA A 35 6.12 -16.83 -13.37
CA ALA A 35 5.28 -17.17 -12.23
C ALA A 35 4.89 -18.67 -12.22
N GLY A 36 4.58 -19.24 -13.38
CA GLY A 36 4.17 -20.63 -13.53
C GLY A 36 5.32 -21.63 -13.35
N LEU A 37 6.49 -21.35 -13.94
CA LEU A 37 7.63 -22.28 -13.91
C LEU A 37 8.45 -22.20 -12.62
N PHE A 38 8.63 -20.98 -12.08
CA PHE A 38 9.61 -20.75 -11.01
C PHE A 38 8.99 -20.15 -9.74
N GLY A 39 7.66 -20.05 -9.65
CA GLY A 39 6.99 -19.56 -8.44
C GLY A 39 7.31 -20.39 -7.18
N GLY A 40 7.60 -21.70 -7.33
CA GLY A 40 8.10 -22.57 -6.26
C GLY A 40 9.58 -22.35 -5.94
N THR A 41 10.44 -22.27 -6.95
CA THR A 41 11.89 -22.04 -6.78
C THR A 41 12.19 -20.65 -6.21
N LEU A 42 11.44 -19.62 -6.59
CA LEU A 42 11.52 -18.29 -5.99
C LEU A 42 11.08 -18.29 -4.51
N ARG A 43 10.24 -19.24 -4.10
CA ARG A 43 9.90 -19.49 -2.69
C ARG A 43 11.00 -20.28 -1.97
N ALA A 44 11.64 -21.23 -2.66
CA ALA A 44 12.72 -22.08 -2.11
C ALA A 44 14.09 -21.40 -2.05
N LEU A 45 14.38 -20.43 -2.93
CA LEU A 45 15.59 -19.58 -2.83
C LEU A 45 15.59 -18.66 -1.61
N ARG A 46 14.41 -18.53 -0.99
CA ARG A 46 14.12 -17.76 0.21
C ARG A 46 13.81 -18.76 1.32
N ASN A 47 14.79 -19.60 1.64
CA ASN A 47 14.74 -20.47 2.82
C ASN A 47 14.32 -19.61 4.02
N ASP A 48 13.38 -20.10 4.84
CA ASP A 48 12.93 -19.52 6.12
C ASP A 48 11.87 -18.40 6.13
N LEU A 49 10.87 -18.46 5.25
CA LEU A 49 9.56 -17.85 5.55
C LEU A 49 8.44 -18.87 5.33
N GLU A 50 8.29 -19.77 6.31
CA GLU A 50 7.00 -20.36 6.68
C GLU A 50 6.04 -19.24 7.10
N ASP A 51 5.48 -18.56 6.11
CA ASP A 51 4.17 -17.94 6.26
C ASP A 51 3.63 -17.60 4.87
N ALA A 52 2.44 -18.14 4.59
CA ALA A 52 1.69 -17.97 3.35
C ALA A 52 1.36 -16.49 3.01
N THR A 53 1.71 -15.54 3.88
CA THR A 53 1.45 -14.10 3.76
C THR A 53 2.54 -13.33 2.99
N GLY A 54 3.77 -13.87 2.94
CA GLY A 54 4.92 -13.16 2.35
C GLY A 54 4.86 -13.02 0.82
N PHE A 55 4.17 -13.91 0.11
CA PHE A 55 4.08 -13.86 -1.35
C PHE A 55 3.00 -12.88 -1.86
N ASN A 56 2.02 -12.51 -1.03
CA ASN A 56 0.95 -11.58 -1.42
C ASN A 56 1.38 -10.09 -1.37
N ARG A 57 2.45 -9.75 -0.65
CA ARG A 57 2.99 -8.37 -0.60
C ARG A 57 3.61 -7.94 -1.95
N TRP A 58 4.13 -8.87 -2.74
CA TRP A 58 4.73 -8.59 -4.05
C TRP A 58 3.72 -8.26 -5.14
N ARG A 59 2.49 -8.77 -4.99
CA ARG A 59 1.37 -8.38 -5.86
C ARG A 59 0.99 -6.93 -5.61
N VAL A 60 1.00 -6.45 -4.36
CA VAL A 60 0.74 -5.03 -4.03
C VAL A 60 1.75 -4.10 -4.73
N VAL A 61 3.04 -4.45 -4.69
CA VAL A 61 4.10 -3.68 -5.37
C VAL A 61 3.93 -3.75 -6.89
N GLY A 62 3.65 -4.94 -7.45
CA GLY A 62 3.37 -5.12 -8.88
C GLY A 62 2.11 -4.38 -9.36
N LEU A 63 1.11 -4.24 -8.51
CA LEU A 63 -0.16 -3.58 -8.80
C LEU A 63 -0.08 -2.05 -8.61
N ALA A 64 0.71 -1.59 -7.63
CA ALA A 64 1.09 -0.18 -7.52
C ALA A 64 1.95 0.25 -8.72
N LEU A 65 2.89 -0.60 -9.15
CA LEU A 65 3.63 -0.45 -10.41
C LEU A 65 2.67 -0.38 -11.60
N ALA A 66 1.72 -1.32 -11.72
CA ALA A 66 0.74 -1.30 -12.80
C ALA A 66 -0.11 -0.02 -12.77
N ALA A 67 -0.51 0.46 -11.58
CA ALA A 67 -1.28 1.70 -11.43
C ALA A 67 -0.45 2.94 -11.81
N ILE A 68 0.82 3.02 -11.40
CA ILE A 68 1.76 4.10 -11.78
C ILE A 68 2.04 4.07 -13.28
N LEU A 69 2.25 2.88 -13.86
CA LEU A 69 2.46 2.67 -15.28
C LEU A 69 1.23 3.05 -16.10
N LEU A 70 0.03 2.70 -15.63
CA LEU A 70 -1.23 3.06 -16.26
C LEU A 70 -1.51 4.58 -16.13
N PHE A 71 -1.15 5.21 -15.01
CA PHE A 71 -1.26 6.66 -14.83
C PHE A 71 -0.30 7.42 -15.76
N HIS A 72 0.95 6.96 -15.87
CA HIS A 72 1.91 7.51 -16.82
C HIS A 72 1.45 7.31 -18.27
N ALA A 73 0.96 6.12 -18.63
CA ALA A 73 0.43 5.81 -19.96
C ALA A 73 -0.76 6.69 -20.34
N ARG A 74 -1.60 7.07 -19.37
CA ARG A 74 -2.71 8.02 -19.56
C ARG A 74 -2.24 9.43 -19.84
N ARG A 75 -1.28 9.93 -19.05
CA ARG A 75 -0.77 11.30 -19.20
C ARG A 75 -0.09 11.52 -20.55
N HIS A 76 0.50 10.48 -21.12
CA HIS A 76 1.20 10.53 -22.40
C HIS A 76 0.47 9.78 -23.52
N LEU A 77 -0.85 9.56 -23.37
CA LEU A 77 -1.66 8.76 -24.30
C LEU A 77 -1.46 9.11 -25.80
N PRO A 78 -1.30 10.40 -26.20
CA PRO A 78 -0.98 10.74 -27.58
C PRO A 78 0.36 10.18 -28.08
N ALA A 79 1.39 10.19 -27.22
CA ALA A 79 2.71 9.65 -27.54
C ALA A 79 2.72 8.12 -27.60
N TYR A 80 1.91 7.45 -26.76
CA TYR A 80 1.66 6.02 -26.83
C TYR A 80 0.89 5.63 -28.10
N ARG A 81 -0.11 6.44 -28.45
CA ARG A 81 -0.85 6.35 -29.72
C ARG A 81 0.00 6.69 -30.93
N SER A 82 1.21 7.23 -30.81
CA SER A 82 2.10 7.43 -31.97
C SER A 82 3.31 6.50 -31.95
N SER A 83 3.42 5.64 -30.93
CA SER A 83 4.53 4.71 -30.75
C SER A 83 4.51 3.62 -31.82
N ARG A 84 5.56 3.60 -32.64
CA ARG A 84 5.75 2.58 -33.68
C ARG A 84 6.36 1.33 -33.08
N PHE A 85 5.94 0.15 -33.55
CA PHE A 85 6.55 -1.13 -33.19
C PHE A 85 8.08 -1.10 -33.46
N SER A 86 8.89 -1.50 -32.47
CA SER A 86 10.36 -1.54 -32.59
C SER A 86 10.84 -2.98 -32.39
N PRO A 87 11.14 -3.70 -33.48
CA PRO A 87 11.63 -5.08 -33.40
C PRO A 87 12.93 -5.20 -32.59
N ARG A 88 13.77 -4.16 -32.62
CA ARG A 88 15.06 -4.13 -31.90
C ARG A 88 14.86 -4.09 -30.38
N LEU A 89 13.91 -3.29 -29.88
CA LEU A 89 13.60 -3.23 -28.45
C LEU A 89 12.95 -4.53 -27.98
N LEU A 90 12.10 -5.14 -28.82
CA LEU A 90 11.50 -6.43 -28.52
C LEU A 90 12.55 -7.55 -28.45
N ALA A 91 13.50 -7.57 -29.38
CA ALA A 91 14.61 -8.52 -29.35
C ALA A 91 15.48 -8.34 -28.10
N ALA A 92 15.77 -7.09 -27.69
CA ALA A 92 16.53 -6.81 -26.48
C ALA A 92 15.80 -7.27 -25.21
N ASN A 93 14.49 -7.06 -25.13
CA ASN A 93 13.65 -7.56 -24.03
C ASN A 93 13.60 -9.09 -24.00
N GLY A 94 13.38 -9.74 -25.15
CA GLY A 94 13.40 -11.20 -25.26
C GLY A 94 14.75 -11.81 -24.87
N LEU A 95 15.88 -11.18 -25.24
CA LEU A 95 17.21 -11.63 -24.83
C LEU A 95 17.42 -11.49 -23.32
N ALA A 96 17.01 -10.37 -22.72
CA ALA A 96 17.09 -10.17 -21.28
C ALA A 96 16.20 -11.17 -20.52
N PHE A 97 15.01 -11.47 -21.05
CA PHE A 97 14.10 -12.48 -20.51
C PHE A 97 14.68 -13.89 -20.59
N ILE A 98 15.19 -14.29 -21.76
CA ILE A 98 15.80 -15.61 -21.96
C ILE A 98 17.02 -15.80 -21.04
N ALA A 99 17.86 -14.76 -20.90
CA ALA A 99 19.01 -14.82 -19.99
C ALA A 99 18.57 -14.99 -18.53
N LEU A 100 17.54 -14.26 -18.10
CA LEU A 100 16.95 -14.42 -16.77
C LEU A 100 16.35 -15.82 -16.57
N LEU A 101 15.60 -16.33 -17.55
CA LEU A 101 14.95 -17.64 -17.51
C LEU A 101 15.99 -18.77 -17.42
N ALA A 102 17.06 -18.68 -18.22
CA ALA A 102 18.16 -19.63 -18.21
C ALA A 102 18.90 -19.61 -16.87
N CYS A 103 19.12 -18.42 -16.30
CA CYS A 103 19.71 -18.28 -14.98
C CYS A 103 18.83 -18.91 -13.90
N LEU A 104 17.54 -18.58 -13.84
CA LEU A 104 16.60 -19.15 -12.87
C LEU A 104 16.47 -20.67 -13.02
N GLY A 105 16.49 -21.18 -14.26
CA GLY A 105 16.55 -22.62 -14.54
C GLY A 105 17.80 -23.26 -13.96
N GLY A 106 18.98 -22.69 -14.21
CA GLY A 106 20.25 -23.15 -13.65
C GLY A 106 20.29 -23.11 -12.12
N VAL A 107 19.71 -22.08 -11.52
CA VAL A 107 19.54 -21.98 -10.06
C VAL A 107 18.63 -23.09 -9.53
N SER A 108 17.49 -23.36 -10.19
CA SER A 108 16.52 -24.35 -9.74
C SER A 108 17.04 -25.79 -9.67
N VAL A 109 18.06 -26.11 -10.48
CA VAL A 109 18.72 -27.41 -10.51
C VAL A 109 20.07 -27.41 -9.79
N GLY A 110 20.42 -26.32 -9.10
CA GLY A 110 21.68 -26.20 -8.34
C GLY A 110 22.94 -26.17 -9.22
N ALA A 111 22.84 -25.78 -10.49
CA ALA A 111 23.97 -25.80 -11.43
C ALA A 111 24.85 -24.56 -11.35
N ILE A 112 24.34 -23.43 -10.82
CA ILE A 112 25.06 -22.14 -10.82
C ILE A 112 25.87 -21.96 -9.53
N GLU A 113 25.32 -22.35 -8.38
CA GLU A 113 25.97 -22.25 -7.07
C GLU A 113 27.37 -22.89 -7.00
N PRO A 114 27.64 -24.09 -7.55
CA PRO A 114 28.97 -24.69 -7.50
C PRO A 114 30.03 -23.93 -8.31
N ILE A 115 29.62 -23.13 -9.29
CA ILE A 115 30.51 -22.42 -10.22
C ILE A 115 30.83 -21.01 -9.69
N LEU A 116 29.80 -20.31 -9.20
CA LEU A 116 29.88 -18.91 -8.79
C LEU A 116 29.82 -18.71 -7.28
N GLY A 117 29.59 -19.77 -6.50
CA GLY A 117 29.19 -19.70 -5.10
C GLY A 117 27.77 -19.18 -4.94
N ALA A 118 27.21 -19.30 -3.73
CA ALA A 118 25.88 -18.78 -3.42
C ALA A 118 25.77 -17.27 -3.73
N HIS A 119 26.75 -16.47 -3.28
CA HIS A 119 26.76 -15.03 -3.53
C HIS A 119 26.87 -14.66 -5.03
N GLY A 120 27.71 -15.36 -5.80
CA GLY A 120 27.84 -15.10 -7.23
C GLY A 120 26.61 -15.52 -8.03
N GLN A 121 25.95 -16.61 -7.63
CA GLN A 121 24.64 -17.00 -8.15
C GLN A 121 23.59 -15.89 -7.93
N HIS A 122 23.49 -15.38 -6.70
CA HIS A 122 22.56 -14.29 -6.37
C HIS A 122 22.85 -13.03 -7.19
N LEU A 123 24.10 -12.56 -7.24
CA LEU A 123 24.49 -11.38 -8.03
C LEU A 123 24.12 -11.52 -9.51
N LEU A 124 24.35 -12.68 -10.11
CA LEU A 124 24.01 -12.96 -11.50
C LEU A 124 22.49 -12.92 -11.74
N THR A 125 21.71 -13.64 -10.92
CA THR A 125 20.24 -13.66 -11.04
C THR A 125 19.68 -12.25 -10.91
N MET A 126 20.23 -11.45 -9.99
CA MET A 126 19.72 -10.13 -9.71
C MET A 126 20.11 -9.09 -10.79
N ALA A 127 21.31 -9.20 -11.37
CA ALA A 127 21.72 -8.37 -12.52
C ALA A 127 20.82 -8.63 -13.73
N LEU A 128 20.50 -9.89 -14.00
CA LEU A 128 19.63 -10.30 -15.10
C LEU A 128 18.17 -9.89 -14.86
N ALA A 129 17.68 -9.97 -13.62
CA ALA A 129 16.35 -9.50 -13.26
C ALA A 129 16.23 -7.98 -13.46
N SER A 130 17.26 -7.22 -13.04
CA SER A 130 17.31 -5.77 -13.22
C SER A 130 17.39 -5.37 -14.69
N ALA A 131 18.17 -6.12 -15.49
CA ALA A 131 18.28 -5.92 -16.94
C ALA A 131 16.95 -6.21 -17.66
N TRP A 132 16.26 -7.29 -17.31
CA TRP A 132 14.94 -7.62 -17.86
C TRP A 132 13.92 -6.52 -17.50
N VAL A 133 13.88 -6.10 -16.25
CA VAL A 133 13.01 -5.02 -15.77
C VAL A 133 13.30 -3.69 -16.49
N ALA A 134 14.56 -3.31 -16.66
CA ALA A 134 14.96 -2.14 -17.44
C ALA A 134 14.57 -2.27 -18.92
N SER A 135 14.66 -3.48 -19.50
CA SER A 135 14.24 -3.74 -20.87
C SER A 135 12.72 -3.61 -21.07
N VAL A 136 11.93 -4.04 -20.07
CA VAL A 136 10.47 -3.88 -20.05
C VAL A 136 10.08 -2.40 -20.05
N VAL A 137 10.78 -1.60 -19.24
CA VAL A 137 10.61 -0.14 -19.20
C VAL A 137 10.93 0.50 -20.53
N ALA A 138 12.05 0.11 -21.15
CA ALA A 138 12.44 0.62 -22.48
C ALA A 138 11.47 0.18 -23.59
N LEU A 139 10.79 -0.96 -23.44
CA LEU A 139 9.75 -1.42 -24.35
C LEU A 139 8.43 -0.66 -24.15
N TRP A 140 8.12 -0.30 -22.90
CA TRP A 140 6.86 0.35 -22.50
C TRP A 140 6.87 1.86 -22.64
N VAL A 141 7.98 2.55 -22.35
CA VAL A 141 8.02 4.02 -22.40
C VAL A 141 8.41 4.51 -23.80
N PRO A 142 7.60 5.35 -24.45
CA PRO A 142 7.98 5.98 -25.71
C PRO A 142 9.26 6.81 -25.54
N GLN A 143 10.18 6.78 -26.50
CA GLN A 143 11.45 7.54 -26.46
C GLN A 143 11.27 9.06 -26.31
N ALA A 144 10.07 9.59 -26.58
CA ALA A 144 9.72 10.99 -26.44
C ALA A 144 9.09 11.35 -25.06
N ALA A 145 8.86 10.37 -24.18
CA ALA A 145 8.35 10.60 -22.83
C ALA A 145 9.52 10.67 -21.83
N ASP A 146 9.41 11.57 -20.83
CA ASP A 146 10.41 11.67 -19.76
C ASP A 146 10.38 10.39 -18.91
N ALA A 147 11.36 9.52 -19.15
CA ALA A 147 11.49 8.21 -18.53
C ALA A 147 12.16 8.27 -17.16
N LEU A 148 12.74 9.42 -16.78
CA LEU A 148 13.52 9.58 -15.56
C LEU A 148 12.74 9.24 -14.26
N PRO A 149 11.46 9.65 -14.08
CA PRO A 149 10.71 9.27 -12.89
C PRO A 149 10.38 7.78 -12.83
N LEU A 150 10.19 7.13 -13.98
CA LEU A 150 9.92 5.70 -14.03
C LEU A 150 11.20 4.89 -13.76
N LEU A 151 12.32 5.30 -14.35
CA LEU A 151 13.64 4.74 -14.08
C LEU A 151 14.04 4.93 -12.61
N GLY A 152 13.69 6.06 -11.98
CA GLY A 152 13.90 6.28 -10.54
C GLY A 152 13.03 5.39 -9.67
N ALA A 153 11.75 5.22 -10.00
CA ALA A 153 10.85 4.30 -9.28
C ALA A 153 11.31 2.85 -9.41
N LEU A 154 11.74 2.42 -10.60
CA LEU A 154 12.27 1.09 -10.83
C LEU A 154 13.64 0.90 -10.18
N ALA A 155 14.55 1.87 -10.25
CA ALA A 155 15.80 1.80 -9.51
C ALA A 155 15.56 1.70 -8.00
N GLY A 156 14.56 2.42 -7.45
CA GLY A 156 14.17 2.31 -6.05
C GLY A 156 13.55 0.96 -5.69
N ILE A 157 12.69 0.40 -6.54
CA ILE A 157 12.07 -0.91 -6.33
C ILE A 157 13.08 -2.04 -6.48
N THR A 158 13.91 -1.96 -7.51
CA THR A 158 15.04 -2.85 -7.72
C THR A 158 15.94 -2.76 -6.50
N ALA A 159 16.41 -1.57 -6.08
CA ALA A 159 17.23 -1.41 -4.87
C ALA A 159 16.57 -1.95 -3.59
N MET A 160 15.25 -1.83 -3.46
CA MET A 160 14.49 -2.42 -2.36
C MET A 160 14.48 -3.96 -2.43
N LEU A 161 14.20 -4.55 -3.60
CA LEU A 161 14.28 -5.99 -3.85
C LEU A 161 15.70 -6.51 -3.61
N TRP A 162 16.71 -5.71 -3.98
CA TRP A 162 18.12 -6.00 -3.72
C TRP A 162 18.46 -5.98 -2.24
N ALA A 163 18.04 -4.93 -1.52
CA ALA A 163 18.18 -4.88 -0.07
C ALA A 163 17.57 -6.14 0.55
N MET A 164 16.38 -6.54 0.07
CA MET A 164 15.59 -7.66 0.60
C MET A 164 16.18 -9.07 0.43
N VAL A 165 17.02 -9.37 -0.55
CA VAL A 165 17.69 -10.70 -0.60
C VAL A 165 19.00 -10.73 0.20
N TYR A 166 19.59 -9.57 0.49
CA TYR A 166 20.72 -9.44 1.43
C TYR A 166 20.26 -9.07 2.85
N ILE A 167 18.94 -9.04 3.11
CA ILE A 167 18.36 -8.60 4.38
C ILE A 167 18.79 -9.51 5.53
N GLU A 168 19.00 -10.81 5.36
CA GLU A 168 19.33 -11.68 6.50
C GLU A 168 20.75 -11.44 7.02
N ASP A 169 21.76 -11.46 6.14
CA ASP A 169 23.14 -11.14 6.49
C ASP A 169 23.28 -9.69 6.98
N PHE A 170 22.55 -8.74 6.36
CA PHE A 170 22.55 -7.35 6.79
C PHE A 170 21.80 -7.13 8.11
N THR A 171 20.67 -7.79 8.34
CA THR A 171 19.89 -7.70 9.59
C THR A 171 20.68 -8.32 10.72
N LYS A 172 21.37 -9.44 10.47
CA LYS A 172 22.28 -10.06 11.42
C LYS A 172 23.47 -9.16 11.73
N LEU A 173 24.15 -8.61 10.71
CA LEU A 173 25.25 -7.67 10.91
C LEU A 173 24.80 -6.41 11.65
N PHE A 174 23.64 -5.85 11.28
CA PHE A 174 23.04 -4.71 11.97
C PHE A 174 22.70 -5.07 13.41
N TRP A 175 22.16 -6.25 13.67
CA TRP A 175 21.84 -6.73 15.02
C TRP A 175 23.10 -6.97 15.86
N ASP A 176 24.15 -7.53 15.27
CA ASP A 176 25.45 -7.73 15.93
C ASP A 176 26.07 -6.38 16.33
N MET A 177 25.89 -5.34 15.51
CA MET A 177 26.38 -3.98 15.80
C MET A 177 25.48 -3.19 16.78
N SER A 178 24.16 -3.29 16.65
CA SER A 178 23.20 -2.42 17.35
C SER A 178 22.46 -3.08 18.51
N GLY A 179 22.44 -4.42 18.55
CA GLY A 179 21.69 -5.21 19.51
C GLY A 179 22.18 -4.99 20.93
N GLY A 180 23.50 -4.98 21.15
CA GLY A 180 24.08 -4.68 22.46
C GLY A 180 23.63 -3.33 23.00
N THR A 181 23.78 -2.27 22.20
CA THR A 181 23.32 -0.92 22.58
C THR A 181 21.81 -0.85 22.80
N THR A 182 21.02 -1.57 21.98
CA THR A 182 19.56 -1.64 22.14
C THR A 182 19.19 -2.23 23.49
N VAL A 183 19.76 -3.38 23.86
CA VAL A 183 19.49 -4.04 25.15
C VAL A 183 19.98 -3.17 26.32
N ASP A 184 21.14 -2.52 26.20
CA ASP A 184 21.66 -1.62 27.23
C ASP A 184 20.76 -0.42 27.51
N LEU A 185 20.18 0.17 26.46
CA LEU A 185 19.20 1.23 26.62
C LEU A 185 17.89 0.71 27.20
N VAL A 186 17.42 -0.47 26.75
CA VAL A 186 16.21 -1.10 27.29
C VAL A 186 16.37 -1.36 28.78
N GLU A 187 17.51 -1.89 29.24
CA GLU A 187 17.78 -2.12 30.66
C GLU A 187 17.72 -0.83 31.47
N ARG A 188 18.41 0.22 31.02
CA ARG A 188 18.44 1.51 31.72
C ARG A 188 17.06 2.13 31.85
N LEU A 189 16.22 1.97 30.83
CA LEU A 189 14.85 2.47 30.83
C LEU A 189 13.90 1.57 31.63
N LEU A 190 14.16 0.26 31.68
CA LEU A 190 13.34 -0.73 32.38
C LEU A 190 13.57 -0.68 33.89
N ALA A 191 14.82 -0.56 34.33
CA ALA A 191 15.23 -0.62 35.74
C ALA A 191 14.38 0.21 36.71
N PRO A 192 14.02 1.49 36.44
CA PRO A 192 13.21 2.28 37.37
C PRO A 192 11.75 1.83 37.49
N PHE A 193 11.22 1.04 36.54
CA PHE A 193 9.80 0.68 36.46
C PHE A 193 9.53 -0.83 36.59
N ALA A 194 10.57 -1.66 36.61
CA ALA A 194 10.44 -3.12 36.63
C ALA A 194 9.88 -3.69 37.94
N GLY A 195 9.94 -2.94 39.05
CA GLY A 195 9.49 -3.41 40.37
C GLY A 195 10.39 -4.48 41.02
N GLY A 196 11.44 -4.94 40.34
CA GLY A 196 12.41 -5.92 40.82
C GLY A 196 13.75 -5.82 40.07
N PRO A 197 14.77 -6.62 40.45
CA PRO A 197 16.06 -6.61 39.77
C PRO A 197 15.90 -7.07 38.32
N VAL A 198 16.47 -6.29 37.39
CA VAL A 198 16.51 -6.66 35.97
C VAL A 198 17.60 -7.72 35.78
N VAL A 199 17.26 -8.85 35.16
CA VAL A 199 18.16 -9.99 34.98
C VAL A 199 18.45 -10.19 33.48
N ARG A 200 19.71 -10.56 33.18
CA ARG A 200 20.17 -10.98 31.84
C ARG A 200 20.72 -12.41 31.90
N PRO A 201 19.86 -13.44 31.81
CA PRO A 201 20.30 -14.82 31.94
C PRO A 201 21.13 -15.28 30.72
N GLU A 202 20.84 -14.71 29.55
CA GLU A 202 21.48 -15.03 28.26
C GLU A 202 21.66 -13.74 27.43
N PRO A 203 22.54 -13.73 26.42
CA PRO A 203 22.63 -12.63 25.47
C PRO A 203 21.26 -12.33 24.85
N PHE A 204 20.85 -11.05 24.89
CA PHE A 204 19.57 -10.56 24.37
C PHE A 204 18.29 -11.05 25.07
N VAL A 205 18.41 -11.73 26.22
CA VAL A 205 17.28 -12.02 27.10
C VAL A 205 17.27 -11.01 28.24
N ILE A 206 16.15 -10.31 28.43
CA ILE A 206 16.01 -9.28 29.45
C ILE A 206 14.60 -9.28 30.06
N GLY A 207 14.52 -8.97 31.35
CA GLY A 207 13.25 -8.91 32.09
C GLY A 207 13.47 -9.01 33.60
N THR A 208 12.47 -9.50 34.31
CA THR A 208 12.52 -9.83 35.75
C THR A 208 12.46 -11.36 35.95
N GLU A 209 12.34 -11.82 37.20
CA GLU A 209 12.03 -13.24 37.46
C GLU A 209 10.63 -13.63 36.94
N ASP A 210 9.68 -12.71 36.98
CA ASP A 210 8.28 -12.97 36.64
C ASP A 210 8.02 -13.01 35.13
N PHE A 211 8.72 -12.17 34.36
CA PHE A 211 8.55 -12.10 32.92
C PHE A 211 9.87 -11.77 32.22
N ARG A 212 10.22 -12.58 31.21
CA ARG A 212 11.46 -12.48 30.45
C ARG A 212 11.17 -12.51 28.96
N VAL A 213 11.89 -11.69 28.20
CA VAL A 213 11.73 -11.61 26.74
C VAL A 213 13.07 -11.83 26.08
N GLN A 214 13.11 -12.76 25.12
CA GLN A 214 14.21 -12.89 24.18
C GLN A 214 14.01 -11.92 23.02
N ILE A 215 14.89 -10.92 22.90
CA ILE A 215 14.85 -9.96 21.82
C ILE A 215 15.53 -10.58 20.60
N LYS A 216 14.72 -11.04 19.64
CA LYS A 216 15.20 -11.60 18.37
C LYS A 216 15.63 -10.50 17.39
N ALA A 217 16.39 -10.85 16.36
CA ALA A 217 16.83 -9.93 15.32
C ALA A 217 15.66 -9.17 14.64
N ASP A 218 14.49 -9.80 14.52
CA ASP A 218 13.26 -9.16 14.00
C ASP A 218 12.80 -7.96 14.85
N CYS A 219 13.13 -7.97 16.14
CA CYS A 219 12.83 -6.90 17.08
C CYS A 219 13.90 -5.81 17.08
N GLY A 220 14.99 -5.96 16.32
CA GLY A 220 16.12 -5.03 16.29
C GLY A 220 15.83 -3.67 15.67
N GLY A 221 14.61 -3.45 15.17
CA GLY A 221 14.17 -2.17 14.62
C GLY A 221 14.55 -1.96 13.15
N PHE A 222 15.26 -2.90 12.53
CA PHE A 222 15.66 -2.83 11.13
C PHE A 222 14.44 -2.71 10.18
N GLN A 223 13.36 -3.47 10.43
CA GLN A 223 12.12 -3.34 9.65
C GLN A 223 11.52 -1.92 9.74
N GLY A 224 11.52 -1.32 10.93
CA GLY A 224 11.07 0.05 11.15
C GLY A 224 11.94 1.07 10.41
N ILE A 225 13.26 0.88 10.42
CA ILE A 225 14.26 1.68 9.67
C ILE A 225 14.00 1.60 8.16
N GLY A 226 13.77 0.40 7.63
CA GLY A 226 13.43 0.21 6.22
C GLY A 226 12.12 0.91 5.83
N LEU A 227 11.07 0.74 6.65
CA LEU A 227 9.76 1.36 6.42
C LEU A 227 9.82 2.90 6.49
N ILE A 228 10.50 3.47 7.49
CA ILE A 228 10.61 4.93 7.63
C ILE A 228 11.39 5.52 6.47
N THR A 229 12.47 4.85 6.04
CA THR A 229 13.29 5.27 4.91
C THR A 229 12.47 5.24 3.63
N MET A 230 11.72 4.16 3.37
CA MET A 230 10.86 4.06 2.20
C MET A 230 9.77 5.13 2.20
N MET A 231 9.11 5.36 3.33
CA MET A 231 8.05 6.34 3.44
C MET A 231 8.59 7.77 3.25
N LEU A 232 9.72 8.12 3.86
CA LEU A 232 10.36 9.42 3.67
C LEU A 232 10.89 9.61 2.24
N ALA A 233 11.41 8.55 1.61
CA ALA A 233 11.80 8.60 0.20
C ALA A 233 10.60 8.84 -0.70
N GLY A 234 9.50 8.12 -0.49
CA GLY A 234 8.24 8.32 -1.21
C GLY A 234 7.68 9.72 -1.00
N TYR A 235 7.71 10.21 0.24
CA TYR A 235 7.31 11.57 0.59
C TYR A 235 8.15 12.64 -0.12
N LEU A 236 9.47 12.57 -0.02
CA LEU A 236 10.38 13.52 -0.66
C LEU A 236 10.30 13.46 -2.18
N TRP A 237 10.11 12.27 -2.75
CA TRP A 237 9.93 12.09 -4.18
C TRP A 237 8.62 12.73 -4.67
N TRP A 238 7.51 12.40 -4.00
CA TRP A 238 6.18 12.86 -4.38
C TRP A 238 6.03 14.37 -4.23
N PHE A 239 6.57 14.93 -3.14
CA PHE A 239 6.50 16.34 -2.80
C PHE A 239 7.80 17.10 -3.11
N ARG A 240 8.63 16.60 -4.04
CA ARG A 240 9.96 17.17 -4.34
C ARG A 240 9.95 18.65 -4.74
N SER A 241 8.85 19.16 -5.29
CA SER A 241 8.71 20.56 -5.69
C SER A 241 8.63 21.54 -4.51
N ILE A 242 8.18 21.08 -3.34
CA ILE A 242 8.04 21.92 -2.15
C ILE A 242 9.24 21.79 -1.19
N HIS A 243 10.21 20.92 -1.49
CA HIS A 243 11.33 20.60 -0.62
C HIS A 243 12.64 21.28 -1.03
N ARG A 244 13.44 21.68 -0.03
CA ARG A 244 14.79 22.22 -0.20
C ARG A 244 15.81 21.10 -0.23
N PHE A 245 16.49 20.94 -1.36
CA PHE A 245 17.62 20.01 -1.50
C PHE A 245 18.94 20.80 -1.46
N PRO A 246 19.98 20.29 -0.76
CA PRO A 246 20.09 18.95 -0.18
C PRO A 246 19.56 18.79 1.26
N GLN A 247 19.08 19.86 1.91
CA GLN A 247 18.71 19.87 3.34
C GLN A 247 17.70 18.78 3.71
N SER A 248 16.73 18.51 2.83
CA SER A 248 15.69 17.49 3.03
C SER A 248 16.22 16.06 3.10
N LEU A 249 17.46 15.81 2.64
CA LEU A 249 18.10 14.51 2.82
C LEU A 249 18.43 14.22 4.30
N LEU A 250 18.50 15.23 5.17
CA LEU A 250 18.68 15.03 6.62
C LEU A 250 17.47 14.35 7.29
N LEU A 251 16.31 14.31 6.64
CA LEU A 251 15.15 13.59 7.16
C LEU A 251 15.42 12.08 7.26
N PHE A 252 16.27 11.51 6.40
CA PHE A 252 16.64 10.11 6.48
C PHE A 252 17.38 9.75 7.79
N PRO A 253 18.57 10.31 8.09
CA PRO A 253 19.27 9.97 9.33
C PRO A 253 18.46 10.34 10.58
N VAL A 254 17.69 11.43 10.56
CA VAL A 254 16.80 11.80 11.67
C VAL A 254 15.68 10.77 11.85
N GLY A 255 15.00 10.38 10.76
CA GLY A 255 13.93 9.38 10.81
C GLY A 255 14.43 8.01 11.28
N ILE A 256 15.61 7.59 10.82
CA ILE A 256 16.28 6.35 11.25
C ILE A 256 16.57 6.37 12.75
N LEU A 257 17.14 7.47 13.26
CA LEU A 257 17.44 7.62 14.68
C LEU A 257 16.16 7.62 15.53
N LEU A 258 15.14 8.36 15.11
CA LEU A 258 13.87 8.44 15.82
C LEU A 258 13.16 7.09 15.87
N ILE A 259 13.09 6.36 14.75
CA ILE A 259 12.42 5.06 14.72
C ILE A 259 13.18 4.01 15.53
N TRP A 260 14.51 4.05 15.53
CA TRP A 260 15.33 3.15 16.35
C TRP A 260 15.14 3.44 17.84
N MET A 261 15.18 4.71 18.26
CA MET A 261 14.90 5.11 19.64
C MET A 261 13.48 4.72 20.08
N ALA A 262 12.49 4.91 19.20
CA ALA A 262 11.14 4.52 19.49
C ALA A 262 10.94 2.99 19.55
N ASN A 263 11.78 2.22 18.83
CA ASN A 263 11.84 0.76 18.99
C ASN A 263 12.41 0.34 20.36
N VAL A 264 13.43 1.04 20.89
CA VAL A 264 13.92 0.84 22.26
C VAL A 264 12.78 1.06 23.25
N LEU A 265 12.06 2.19 23.15
CA LEU A 265 10.90 2.50 24.01
C LEU A 265 9.79 1.44 23.89
N ARG A 266 9.52 0.97 22.67
CA ARG A 266 8.54 -0.10 22.41
C ARG A 266 8.93 -1.40 23.13
N ILE A 267 10.19 -1.82 23.06
CA ILE A 267 10.64 -3.05 23.73
C ILE A 267 10.52 -2.90 25.25
N THR A 268 10.95 -1.76 25.81
CA THR A 268 10.78 -1.48 27.25
C THR A 268 9.30 -1.53 27.64
N ALA A 269 8.42 -0.87 26.87
CA ALA A 269 6.99 -0.88 27.13
C ALA A 269 6.39 -2.29 27.03
N LEU A 270 6.83 -3.11 26.07
CA LEU A 270 6.40 -4.50 25.93
C LEU A 270 6.72 -5.31 27.19
N ILE A 271 7.93 -5.18 27.72
CA ILE A 271 8.34 -5.88 28.94
C ILE A 271 7.50 -5.41 30.12
N LEU A 272 7.26 -4.10 30.25
CA LEU A 272 6.40 -3.55 31.32
C LEU A 272 4.94 -4.02 31.21
N VAL A 273 4.39 -4.13 30.00
CA VAL A 273 3.05 -4.71 29.78
C VAL A 273 3.03 -6.18 30.20
N GLY A 274 4.08 -6.95 29.89
CA GLY A 274 4.17 -8.34 30.30
C GLY A 274 4.31 -8.55 31.81
N ILE A 275 5.00 -7.63 32.50
CA ILE A 275 5.16 -7.66 33.96
C ILE A 275 3.86 -7.23 34.67
N TRP A 276 3.27 -6.11 34.25
CA TRP A 276 2.22 -5.42 35.03
C TRP A 276 0.79 -5.66 34.55
N ILE A 277 0.59 -6.09 33.29
CA ILE A 277 -0.74 -6.26 32.70
C ILE A 277 -1.01 -7.73 32.43
N ASP A 278 -0.38 -8.29 31.41
CA ASP A 278 -0.58 -9.68 31.00
C ASP A 278 0.50 -10.11 29.98
N PRO A 279 1.17 -11.26 30.18
CA PRO A 279 2.16 -11.79 29.25
C PRO A 279 1.63 -12.07 27.84
N ALA A 280 0.40 -12.57 27.70
CA ALA A 280 -0.17 -12.89 26.39
C ALA A 280 -0.52 -11.61 25.61
N ILE A 281 -1.03 -10.57 26.29
CA ILE A 281 -1.22 -9.25 25.67
C ILE A 281 0.11 -8.67 25.19
N ALA A 282 1.19 -8.82 25.97
CA ALA A 282 2.51 -8.30 25.59
C ALA A 282 3.03 -8.94 24.29
N VAL A 283 2.91 -10.26 24.16
CA VAL A 283 3.47 -11.03 23.02
C VAL A 283 2.53 -11.03 21.81
N ASP A 284 1.25 -11.34 21.99
CA ASP A 284 0.33 -11.56 20.87
C ASP A 284 -0.30 -10.25 20.35
N GLY A 285 -0.57 -9.31 21.26
CA GLY A 285 -1.22 -8.04 20.93
C GLY A 285 -0.22 -6.89 20.75
N PHE A 286 0.37 -6.45 21.87
CA PHE A 286 1.20 -5.25 21.95
C PHE A 286 2.41 -5.32 21.03
N HIS A 287 3.10 -6.47 20.96
CA HIS A 287 4.31 -6.62 20.16
C HIS A 287 4.09 -6.14 18.72
N SER A 288 3.10 -6.67 18.00
CA SER A 288 2.87 -6.34 16.59
C SER A 288 2.32 -4.92 16.40
N GLN A 289 1.35 -4.51 17.22
CA GLN A 289 0.63 -3.24 17.03
C GLN A 289 1.43 -2.02 17.49
N ALA A 290 2.20 -2.13 18.58
CA ALA A 290 3.05 -1.05 19.06
C ALA A 290 4.11 -0.65 18.03
N GLY A 291 4.56 -1.60 17.20
CA GLY A 291 5.44 -1.32 16.07
C GLY A 291 4.77 -0.39 15.04
N TRP A 292 3.53 -0.69 14.64
CA TRP A 292 2.75 0.14 13.71
C TRP A 292 2.41 1.50 14.29
N ILE A 293 1.99 1.57 15.55
CA ILE A 293 1.71 2.84 16.24
C ILE A 293 2.95 3.72 16.24
N THR A 294 4.09 3.16 16.64
CA THR A 294 5.37 3.86 16.69
C THR A 294 5.80 4.34 15.30
N PHE A 295 5.68 3.48 14.29
CA PHE A 295 5.97 3.84 12.90
C PHE A 295 5.10 5.00 12.39
N LEU A 296 3.79 4.97 12.66
CA LEU A 296 2.87 6.03 12.26
C LEU A 296 3.17 7.35 12.98
N ILE A 297 3.41 7.31 14.29
CA ILE A 297 3.73 8.51 15.09
C ILE A 297 5.05 9.12 14.62
N VAL A 298 6.13 8.34 14.54
CA VAL A 298 7.44 8.83 14.09
C VAL A 298 7.35 9.30 12.65
N GLY A 299 6.70 8.52 11.78
CA GLY A 299 6.57 8.79 10.37
C GLY A 299 5.80 10.06 10.04
N LEU A 300 4.53 10.09 10.44
CA LEU A 300 3.66 11.23 10.19
C LEU A 300 4.11 12.45 11.00
N GLY A 301 4.62 12.24 12.23
CA GLY A 301 5.20 13.30 13.03
C GLY A 301 6.42 13.94 12.37
N THR A 302 7.34 13.14 11.82
CA THR A 302 8.52 13.66 11.08
C THR A 302 8.08 14.46 9.86
N ILE A 303 7.12 13.95 9.07
CA ILE A 303 6.58 14.65 7.90
C ILE A 303 5.92 15.97 8.33
N TRP A 304 5.07 15.94 9.35
CA TRP A 304 4.38 17.12 9.85
C TRP A 304 5.38 18.19 10.32
N VAL A 305 6.34 17.82 11.16
CA VAL A 305 7.39 18.73 11.66
C VAL A 305 8.22 19.29 10.49
N ALA A 306 8.60 18.45 9.52
CA ALA A 306 9.33 18.87 8.32
C ALA A 306 8.55 19.91 7.50
N GLN A 307 7.22 19.76 7.38
CA GLN A 307 6.37 20.72 6.66
C GLN A 307 6.28 22.08 7.35
N GLN A 308 6.34 22.12 8.69
CA GLN A 308 6.33 23.38 9.45
C GLN A 308 7.67 24.12 9.40
N MET A 309 8.77 23.43 9.05
CA MET A 309 10.11 23.98 9.08
C MET A 309 10.57 24.51 7.71
N ARG A 310 10.78 25.82 7.62
CA ARG A 310 11.39 26.50 6.45
C ARG A 310 12.79 25.99 6.07
N PHE A 311 13.44 25.25 6.96
CA PHE A 311 14.69 24.58 6.67
C PHE A 311 14.50 23.48 5.61
N PHE A 312 13.36 22.78 5.65
CA PHE A 312 13.04 21.66 4.76
C PHE A 312 12.11 22.05 3.60
N THR A 313 11.26 23.06 3.77
CA THR A 313 10.28 23.47 2.76
C THR A 313 10.60 24.81 2.11
N ILE A 314 10.32 24.89 0.81
CA ILE A 314 10.29 26.14 0.06
C ILE A 314 8.90 26.71 0.28
N LEU A 315 8.81 27.92 0.86
CA LEU A 315 7.58 28.71 0.80
C LEU A 315 7.25 28.89 -0.69
N VAL A 316 6.20 28.24 -1.17
CA VAL A 316 5.53 28.69 -2.38
C VAL A 316 4.76 29.92 -1.94
N PRO A 317 5.11 31.15 -2.39
CA PRO A 317 4.23 32.28 -2.20
C PRO A 317 2.87 31.87 -2.78
N ALA A 318 1.78 32.10 -2.05
CA ALA A 318 0.43 31.75 -2.50
C ALA A 318 0.09 32.35 -3.89
N ASP A 319 0.88 33.33 -4.34
CA ASP A 319 0.70 34.09 -5.57
C ASP A 319 1.73 33.77 -6.68
N ALA A 320 2.57 32.73 -6.51
CA ALA A 320 3.50 32.30 -7.57
C ALA A 320 2.73 31.55 -8.67
N GLY A 321 2.12 32.34 -9.56
CA GLY A 321 1.35 31.90 -10.70
C GLY A 321 2.07 30.85 -11.55
N LEU A 322 1.26 29.93 -12.05
CA LEU A 322 1.57 29.05 -13.16
C LEU A 322 2.30 29.83 -14.26
N PRO A 323 3.42 29.32 -14.83
CA PRO A 323 4.02 29.94 -15.99
C PRO A 323 3.08 29.76 -17.19
N GLY A 324 2.28 30.79 -17.48
CA GLY A 324 1.39 30.84 -18.64
C GLY A 324 0.04 31.49 -18.34
N GLY A 325 0.02 32.80 -18.12
CA GLY A 325 -1.22 33.58 -18.04
C GLY A 325 -0.91 35.06 -17.83
N GLU A 326 -1.27 35.88 -18.81
CA GLU A 326 -1.03 37.32 -18.83
C GLU A 326 -1.51 38.03 -17.56
N ALA A 327 -0.71 39.00 -17.13
CA ALA A 327 -0.92 39.82 -15.94
C ALA A 327 -2.31 40.48 -15.93
N ARG A 328 -3.07 40.29 -14.84
CA ARG A 328 -4.19 41.15 -14.47
C ARG A 328 -3.89 41.87 -13.15
N SER A 329 -4.19 43.17 -13.16
CA SER A 329 -3.85 44.18 -12.14
C SER A 329 -4.22 43.85 -10.69
N PRO A 330 -3.51 44.47 -9.72
CA PRO A 330 -3.64 44.21 -8.30
C PRO A 330 -4.74 45.07 -7.67
N ASP A 331 -5.99 44.62 -7.70
CA ASP A 331 -7.09 45.22 -6.93
C ASP A 331 -8.07 44.13 -6.45
N HIS A 332 -7.63 43.17 -5.64
CA HIS A 332 -8.55 42.41 -4.79
C HIS A 332 -7.87 41.92 -3.51
N ALA A 333 -8.10 42.69 -2.45
CA ALA A 333 -7.82 42.29 -1.08
C ALA A 333 -8.60 41.01 -0.70
N ILE A 334 -7.94 40.21 0.15
CA ILE A 334 -8.35 38.99 0.84
C ILE A 334 -9.88 38.88 1.00
N ALA A 335 -10.50 38.08 0.14
CA ALA A 335 -11.85 37.55 0.35
C ALA A 335 -11.72 36.07 0.73
N SER A 336 -12.37 35.69 1.82
CA SER A 336 -12.62 34.29 2.22
C SER A 336 -13.07 33.45 1.02
N PRO A 337 -12.82 32.11 1.02
CA PRO A 337 -13.29 31.25 -0.06
C PRO A 337 -14.78 31.52 -0.29
N PRO A 338 -15.22 31.76 -1.53
CA PRO A 338 -16.61 32.11 -1.76
C PRO A 338 -17.44 30.91 -1.29
N ALA A 339 -18.39 31.19 -0.39
CA ALA A 339 -19.54 30.32 -0.23
C ALA A 339 -20.06 29.97 -1.63
N PRO A 340 -20.50 28.72 -1.89
CA PRO A 340 -20.92 28.31 -3.22
C PRO A 340 -21.87 29.35 -3.76
N VAL A 341 -21.48 30.00 -4.86
CA VAL A 341 -22.25 31.06 -5.48
C VAL A 341 -23.60 30.47 -5.80
N ALA A 342 -24.63 30.89 -5.05
CA ALA A 342 -26.01 30.62 -5.38
C ALA A 342 -26.27 31.29 -6.74
N GLY A 343 -26.08 30.57 -7.84
CA GLY A 343 -26.37 31.08 -9.18
C GLY A 343 -25.42 30.68 -10.31
N SER A 344 -24.33 29.94 -10.09
CA SER A 344 -23.70 29.25 -11.23
C SER A 344 -24.61 28.08 -11.64
N PRO A 345 -24.92 27.88 -12.93
CA PRO A 345 -25.70 26.74 -13.36
C PRO A 345 -24.84 25.48 -13.15
N VAL A 346 -24.97 24.86 -11.97
CA VAL A 346 -24.70 23.43 -11.82
C VAL A 346 -25.58 22.78 -12.88
N GLU A 347 -24.98 22.12 -13.88
CA GLU A 347 -25.78 21.37 -14.84
C GLU A 347 -26.74 20.46 -14.05
N PRO A 348 -28.06 20.63 -14.20
CA PRO A 348 -29.01 19.87 -13.41
C PRO A 348 -28.84 18.38 -13.73
N GLY A 349 -28.26 17.64 -12.79
CA GLY A 349 -28.05 16.19 -12.91
C GLY A 349 -26.65 15.67 -12.55
N VAL A 350 -25.65 16.54 -12.38
CA VAL A 350 -24.28 16.10 -12.01
C VAL A 350 -24.14 16.00 -10.48
N LEU A 351 -24.01 14.77 -9.98
CA LEU A 351 -23.77 14.49 -8.56
C LEU A 351 -22.27 14.54 -8.24
N TYR A 352 -21.85 15.60 -7.57
CA TYR A 352 -20.54 15.67 -6.92
C TYR A 352 -20.60 14.91 -5.59
N GLY A 353 -19.59 14.08 -5.33
CA GLY A 353 -19.59 13.19 -4.16
C GLY A 353 -19.26 13.91 -2.86
N PRO A 354 -19.23 13.18 -1.72
CA PRO A 354 -18.81 13.75 -0.45
C PRO A 354 -17.41 14.38 -0.54
N SER A 355 -17.10 15.31 0.35
CA SER A 355 -15.78 15.95 0.43
C SER A 355 -14.68 14.92 0.67
N THR A 356 -13.44 15.29 0.36
CA THR A 356 -12.28 14.40 0.56
C THR A 356 -12.16 13.94 2.01
N VAL A 357 -12.37 14.85 2.96
CA VAL A 357 -12.36 14.53 4.40
C VAL A 357 -13.47 13.54 4.75
N ALA A 358 -14.68 13.74 4.22
CA ALA A 358 -15.81 12.85 4.45
C ALA A 358 -15.61 11.44 3.87
N CYS A 359 -14.80 11.33 2.82
CA CYS A 359 -14.43 10.04 2.24
C CYS A 359 -13.34 9.30 3.05
N LEU A 360 -12.33 10.03 3.55
CA LEU A 360 -11.15 9.45 4.18
C LEU A 360 -11.31 9.18 5.68
N LEU A 361 -11.92 10.13 6.41
CA LEU A 361 -11.87 10.13 7.87
C LEU A 361 -12.52 8.90 8.53
N PRO A 362 -13.65 8.35 8.05
CA PRO A 362 -14.24 7.14 8.64
C PRO A 362 -13.29 5.93 8.58
N PHE A 363 -12.62 5.74 7.44
CA PHE A 363 -11.69 4.63 7.25
C PHE A 363 -10.38 4.82 8.06
N LEU A 364 -9.87 6.06 8.13
CA LEU A 364 -8.73 6.39 9.00
C LEU A 364 -9.06 6.16 10.48
N ALA A 365 -10.25 6.56 10.91
CA ALA A 365 -10.70 6.31 12.28
C ALA A 365 -10.85 4.81 12.56
N LEU A 366 -11.43 4.04 11.62
CA LEU A 366 -11.56 2.58 11.71
C LEU A 366 -10.20 1.88 11.86
N THR A 367 -9.22 2.26 11.03
CA THR A 367 -7.88 1.68 11.06
C THR A 367 -7.13 2.07 12.34
N ALA A 368 -7.19 3.33 12.75
CA ALA A 368 -6.58 3.81 13.99
C ALA A 368 -7.12 3.09 15.24
N VAL A 369 -8.45 3.02 15.40
CA VAL A 369 -9.06 2.34 16.55
C VAL A 369 -8.84 0.82 16.49
N THR A 370 -8.73 0.23 15.29
CA THR A 370 -8.38 -1.19 15.13
C THR A 370 -6.98 -1.49 15.65
N ILE A 371 -5.99 -0.69 15.27
CA ILE A 371 -4.61 -0.83 15.73
C ILE A 371 -4.53 -0.64 17.24
N LEU A 372 -5.16 0.42 17.77
CA LEU A 372 -5.15 0.72 19.20
C LEU A 372 -5.80 -0.39 20.03
N THR A 373 -6.98 -0.87 19.62
CA THR A 373 -7.67 -1.95 20.36
C THR A 373 -6.91 -3.26 20.30
N GLN A 374 -6.30 -3.61 19.18
CA GLN A 374 -5.50 -4.85 19.06
C GLN A 374 -4.23 -4.82 19.91
N ALA A 375 -3.67 -3.65 20.22
CA ALA A 375 -2.50 -3.54 21.08
C ALA A 375 -2.77 -4.01 22.52
N PHE A 376 -4.04 -4.07 22.94
CA PHE A 376 -4.46 -4.41 24.29
C PHE A 376 -5.38 -5.64 24.36
N THR A 377 -5.46 -6.43 23.28
CA THR A 377 -6.28 -7.66 23.25
C THR A 377 -5.47 -8.82 22.69
N SER A 378 -5.55 -9.98 23.34
CA SER A 378 -5.08 -11.27 22.83
C SER A 378 -6.27 -12.23 22.70
N GLY A 379 -6.25 -13.14 21.72
CA GLY A 379 -7.35 -14.08 21.47
C GLY A 379 -8.66 -13.39 21.07
N PHE A 380 -9.64 -13.33 21.98
CA PHE A 380 -10.95 -12.76 21.73
C PHE A 380 -10.95 -11.23 21.78
N ASN A 381 -11.42 -10.59 20.70
CA ASN A 381 -11.43 -9.13 20.59
C ASN A 381 -12.68 -8.51 21.23
N TYR A 382 -12.70 -8.44 22.56
CA TYR A 382 -13.79 -7.84 23.34
C TYR A 382 -13.96 -6.32 23.10
N LEU A 383 -12.91 -5.62 22.62
CA LEU A 383 -12.95 -4.19 22.30
C LEU A 383 -13.53 -3.84 20.92
N TYR A 384 -13.97 -4.83 20.14
CA TYR A 384 -14.58 -4.61 18.82
C TYR A 384 -15.68 -3.52 18.78
N PRO A 385 -16.59 -3.40 19.77
CA PRO A 385 -17.61 -2.34 19.79
C PRO A 385 -17.07 -0.92 19.66
N LEU A 386 -15.88 -0.63 20.19
CA LEU A 386 -15.25 0.69 20.10
C LEU A 386 -15.01 1.10 18.64
N ARG A 387 -14.74 0.14 17.75
CA ARG A 387 -14.56 0.39 16.31
C ARG A 387 -15.84 0.93 15.69
N VAL A 388 -16.95 0.26 15.98
CA VAL A 388 -18.28 0.60 15.46
C VAL A 388 -18.71 1.96 15.98
N ILE A 389 -18.56 2.20 17.30
CA ILE A 389 -18.92 3.47 17.93
C ILE A 389 -18.10 4.62 17.35
N THR A 390 -16.78 4.43 17.18
CA THR A 390 -15.88 5.46 16.65
C THR A 390 -16.24 5.82 15.21
N VAL A 391 -16.41 4.83 14.33
CA VAL A 391 -16.78 5.07 12.93
C VAL A 391 -18.16 5.70 12.83
N ALA A 392 -19.14 5.22 13.61
CA ALA A 392 -20.48 5.82 13.65
C ALA A 392 -20.44 7.28 14.11
N ALA A 393 -19.63 7.62 15.12
CA ALA A 393 -19.46 8.99 15.59
C ALA A 393 -18.85 9.90 14.51
N VAL A 394 -17.87 9.41 13.75
CA VAL A 394 -17.28 10.14 12.62
C VAL A 394 -18.28 10.32 11.47
N LEU A 395 -19.01 9.28 11.10
CA LEU A 395 -20.06 9.38 10.08
C LEU A 395 -21.17 10.36 10.51
N TRP A 396 -21.55 10.33 11.79
CA TRP A 396 -22.57 11.22 12.34
C TRP A 396 -22.13 12.68 12.41
N SER A 397 -20.86 12.95 12.75
CA SER A 397 -20.31 14.30 12.78
C SER A 397 -20.21 14.90 11.38
N LEU A 398 -19.91 14.06 10.38
CA LEU A 398 -19.81 14.46 8.98
C LEU A 398 -21.13 14.31 8.20
N ARG A 399 -22.26 13.99 8.85
CA ARG A 399 -23.55 13.67 8.21
C ARG A 399 -24.06 14.69 7.19
N ARG A 400 -23.69 15.97 7.35
CA ARG A 400 -24.06 17.05 6.43
C ARG A 400 -23.40 16.92 5.04
N HIS A 401 -22.33 16.14 4.93
CA HIS A 401 -21.58 15.92 3.69
C HIS A 401 -22.09 14.73 2.85
N TYR A 402 -22.91 13.84 3.41
CA TYR A 402 -23.31 12.59 2.74
C TYR A 402 -24.63 12.67 1.97
N ALA A 403 -25.39 13.77 2.11
CA ALA A 403 -26.66 14.05 1.41
C ALA A 403 -27.45 12.78 0.98
N PRO A 404 -27.88 11.92 1.94
CA PRO A 404 -28.49 10.64 1.61
C PRO A 404 -29.77 10.85 0.80
N GLY A 405 -29.80 10.33 -0.42
CA GLY A 405 -30.98 10.37 -1.28
C GLY A 405 -32.11 9.50 -0.72
N ARG A 406 -33.37 9.88 -0.96
CA ARG A 406 -34.57 9.14 -0.52
C ARG A 406 -34.99 8.01 -1.48
N GLU A 407 -34.04 7.41 -2.19
CA GLU A 407 -34.40 6.41 -3.21
C GLU A 407 -34.73 5.05 -2.62
N PRO A 408 -35.64 4.30 -3.26
CA PRO A 408 -35.94 2.94 -2.87
C PRO A 408 -34.73 2.01 -3.04
N ILE A 409 -34.74 0.89 -2.30
CA ILE A 409 -33.73 -0.16 -2.41
C ILE A 409 -33.72 -0.68 -3.86
N SER A 410 -32.54 -0.66 -4.49
CA SER A 410 -32.36 -1.17 -5.85
C SER A 410 -32.28 -2.69 -5.85
N ILE A 411 -33.19 -3.36 -6.58
CA ILE A 411 -33.16 -4.82 -6.78
C ILE A 411 -31.82 -5.24 -7.41
N VAL A 412 -31.26 -4.42 -8.30
CA VAL A 412 -29.96 -4.71 -8.91
C VAL A 412 -28.84 -4.66 -7.89
N ALA A 413 -28.87 -3.71 -6.95
CA ALA A 413 -27.89 -3.66 -5.86
C ALA A 413 -28.00 -4.89 -4.94
N VAL A 414 -29.23 -5.33 -4.64
CA VAL A 414 -29.46 -6.58 -3.88
C VAL A 414 -28.91 -7.78 -4.65
N ALA A 415 -29.17 -7.90 -5.95
CA ALA A 415 -28.66 -8.98 -6.78
C ALA A 415 -27.12 -8.99 -6.86
N ILE A 416 -26.49 -7.81 -6.97
CA ILE A 416 -25.02 -7.66 -6.91
C ILE A 416 -24.50 -8.14 -5.55
N GLY A 417 -25.16 -7.78 -4.45
CA GLY A 417 -24.79 -8.24 -3.10
C GLY A 417 -24.88 -9.76 -2.96
N VAL A 418 -26.00 -10.36 -3.39
CA VAL A 418 -26.21 -11.82 -3.36
C VAL A 418 -25.18 -12.54 -4.24
N LEU A 419 -24.94 -12.07 -5.46
CA LEU A 419 -23.93 -12.66 -6.35
C LEU A 419 -22.53 -12.58 -5.74
N THR A 420 -22.18 -11.43 -5.14
CA THR A 420 -20.89 -11.23 -4.47
C THR A 420 -20.73 -12.21 -3.31
N PHE A 421 -21.77 -12.41 -2.51
CA PHE A 421 -21.80 -13.41 -1.45
C PHE A 421 -21.58 -14.84 -1.99
N LEU A 422 -22.30 -15.24 -3.03
CA LEU A 422 -22.17 -16.58 -3.62
C LEU A 422 -20.77 -16.83 -4.18
N VAL A 423 -20.21 -15.86 -4.91
CA VAL A 423 -18.83 -15.94 -5.44
C VAL A 423 -17.83 -16.00 -4.30
N TRP A 424 -18.01 -15.20 -3.25
CA TRP A 424 -17.14 -15.23 -2.09
C TRP A 424 -17.13 -16.60 -1.41
N MET A 425 -18.30 -17.19 -1.19
CA MET A 425 -18.44 -18.50 -0.56
C MET A 425 -17.89 -19.62 -1.45
N ALA A 426 -18.08 -19.55 -2.77
CA ALA A 426 -17.52 -20.52 -3.70
C ALA A 426 -15.99 -20.49 -3.78
N LEU A 427 -15.38 -19.33 -3.53
CA LEU A 427 -13.92 -19.14 -3.53
C LEU A 427 -13.31 -19.25 -2.13
N ALA A 428 -14.13 -19.39 -1.09
CA ALA A 428 -13.61 -19.57 0.26
C ALA A 428 -13.01 -20.96 0.42
N PRO A 429 -11.81 -21.10 1.02
CA PRO A 429 -11.32 -22.41 1.41
C PRO A 429 -12.35 -23.09 2.31
N GLY A 430 -12.45 -24.42 2.20
CA GLY A 430 -13.49 -25.20 2.87
C GLY A 430 -13.58 -24.87 4.37
N TYR A 431 -14.76 -24.46 4.82
CA TYR A 431 -15.10 -24.32 6.23
C TYR A 431 -14.86 -25.67 6.93
N GLY A 432 -13.97 -25.71 7.94
CA GLY A 432 -13.68 -26.91 8.72
C GLY A 432 -12.22 -27.38 8.76
N LEU A 433 -11.29 -26.66 8.14
CA LEU A 433 -9.84 -26.89 8.28
C LEU A 433 -9.18 -25.98 9.33
N GLU A 434 -9.97 -25.16 10.02
CA GLU A 434 -9.46 -24.31 11.10
C GLU A 434 -9.38 -25.12 12.41
N ASP A 435 -8.29 -24.90 13.13
CA ASP A 435 -8.01 -25.51 14.42
C ASP A 435 -9.18 -25.27 15.40
N PRO A 436 -9.84 -26.34 15.91
CA PRO A 436 -10.97 -26.22 16.83
C PRO A 436 -10.67 -25.36 18.06
N GLU A 437 -9.43 -25.37 18.55
CA GLU A 437 -9.03 -24.55 19.71
C GLU A 437 -9.04 -23.06 19.38
N LYS A 438 -8.59 -22.68 18.16
CA LYS A 438 -8.65 -21.28 17.70
C LYS A 438 -10.09 -20.80 17.53
N VAL A 439 -10.97 -21.65 17.02
CA VAL A 439 -12.39 -21.33 16.86
C VAL A 439 -13.04 -21.11 18.24
N ALA A 440 -12.77 -22.00 19.20
CA ALA A 440 -13.27 -21.87 20.56
C ALA A 440 -12.74 -20.60 21.26
N ALA A 441 -11.46 -20.25 21.05
CA ALA A 441 -10.86 -19.02 21.58
C ALA A 441 -11.50 -17.73 21.02
N MET A 442 -12.21 -17.81 19.89
CA MET A 442 -12.93 -16.68 19.28
C MET A 442 -14.43 -16.66 19.62
N ASP A 443 -14.92 -17.59 20.44
CA ASP A 443 -16.35 -17.70 20.80
C ASP A 443 -16.79 -16.56 21.73
N PRO A 444 -17.75 -15.70 21.32
CA PRO A 444 -18.30 -14.65 22.17
C PRO A 444 -19.00 -15.17 23.43
N ALA A 445 -19.33 -16.46 23.51
CA ALA A 445 -19.88 -17.08 24.73
C ALA A 445 -18.98 -16.89 25.95
N GLN A 446 -17.66 -16.69 25.76
CA GLN A 446 -16.70 -16.39 26.82
C GLN A 446 -17.04 -15.12 27.62
N LEU A 447 -17.78 -14.17 27.04
CA LEU A 447 -18.20 -12.95 27.73
C LEU A 447 -19.38 -13.16 28.71
N GLY A 448 -20.06 -14.31 28.64
CA GLY A 448 -21.34 -14.54 29.30
C GLY A 448 -22.48 -13.70 28.71
N GLN A 449 -23.72 -14.09 28.99
CA GLN A 449 -24.90 -13.27 28.66
C GLN A 449 -25.12 -12.21 29.74
N PRO A 450 -25.48 -10.95 29.41
CA PRO A 450 -25.92 -10.45 28.10
C PRO A 450 -24.80 -9.87 27.22
N SER A 451 -23.55 -9.84 27.70
CA SER A 451 -22.42 -9.20 27.04
C SER A 451 -22.10 -9.82 25.67
N ALA A 452 -22.22 -11.15 25.55
CA ALA A 452 -22.07 -11.88 24.28
C ALA A 452 -23.05 -11.39 23.21
N LEU A 453 -24.33 -11.24 23.57
CA LEU A 453 -25.36 -10.73 22.66
C LEU A 453 -25.08 -9.28 22.25
N LEU A 454 -24.71 -8.42 23.22
CA LEU A 454 -24.37 -7.03 22.92
C LEU A 454 -23.17 -6.93 21.98
N TRP A 455 -22.12 -7.72 22.23
CA TRP A 455 -20.94 -7.77 21.36
C TRP A 455 -21.31 -8.26 19.95
N LEU A 456 -22.17 -9.28 19.82
CA LEU A 456 -22.67 -9.77 18.53
C LEU A 456 -23.49 -8.72 17.79
N LEU A 457 -24.33 -7.94 18.47
CA LEU A 457 -25.06 -6.83 17.86
C LEU A 457 -24.12 -5.79 17.27
N PHE A 458 -23.08 -5.39 18.03
CA PHE A 458 -22.02 -4.52 17.50
C PHE A 458 -21.27 -5.17 16.34
N ARG A 459 -20.94 -6.46 16.43
CA ARG A 459 -20.29 -7.22 15.35
C ARG A 459 -21.10 -7.13 14.05
N VAL A 460 -22.39 -7.42 14.12
CA VAL A 460 -23.30 -7.36 12.96
C VAL A 460 -23.40 -5.93 12.42
N ALA A 461 -23.64 -4.93 13.28
CA ALA A 461 -23.69 -3.53 12.86
C ALA A 461 -22.37 -3.05 12.24
N GLY A 462 -21.24 -3.51 12.77
CA GLY A 462 -19.91 -3.26 12.25
C GLY A 462 -19.75 -3.72 10.81
N TYR A 463 -20.01 -5.00 10.56
CA TYR A 463 -19.83 -5.62 9.24
C TYR A 463 -20.88 -5.23 8.21
N THR A 464 -22.09 -4.85 8.63
CA THR A 464 -23.20 -4.56 7.70
C THR A 464 -23.39 -3.07 7.43
N ILE A 465 -22.94 -2.20 8.34
CA ILE A 465 -23.17 -0.75 8.25
C ILE A 465 -21.85 0.02 8.26
N THR A 466 -21.13 0.05 9.39
CA THR A 466 -20.06 1.03 9.56
C THR A 466 -18.84 0.74 8.70
N VAL A 467 -18.38 -0.52 8.64
CA VAL A 467 -17.19 -0.90 7.87
C VAL A 467 -17.45 -0.75 6.36
N PRO A 468 -18.53 -1.31 5.78
CA PRO A 468 -18.79 -1.14 4.35
C PRO A 468 -18.93 0.32 3.93
N ILE A 469 -19.60 1.15 4.73
CA ILE A 469 -19.72 2.59 4.42
C ILE A 469 -18.34 3.26 4.43
N ALA A 470 -17.51 3.00 5.44
CA ALA A 470 -16.17 3.57 5.51
C ALA A 470 -15.29 3.12 4.33
N GLU A 471 -15.38 1.85 3.92
CA GLU A 471 -14.65 1.31 2.79
C GLU A 471 -15.13 1.89 1.45
N GLU A 472 -16.42 1.94 1.19
CA GLU A 472 -16.94 2.50 -0.06
C GLU A 472 -16.63 4.00 -0.16
N LEU A 473 -16.68 4.73 0.95
CA LEU A 473 -16.27 6.13 1.01
C LEU A 473 -14.78 6.31 0.64
N VAL A 474 -13.86 5.49 1.13
CA VAL A 474 -12.43 5.63 0.79
C VAL A 474 -12.13 5.13 -0.64
N PHE A 475 -12.70 4.01 -1.07
CA PHE A 475 -12.34 3.40 -2.35
C PHE A 475 -13.11 4.00 -3.53
N ARG A 476 -14.43 4.14 -3.42
CA ARG A 476 -15.30 4.64 -4.51
C ARG A 476 -15.50 6.15 -4.37
N GLY A 477 -15.58 6.62 -3.13
CA GLY A 477 -15.69 8.03 -2.80
C GLY A 477 -14.39 8.76 -3.03
N PHE A 478 -13.24 8.28 -2.60
CA PHE A 478 -11.98 9.01 -2.78
C PHE A 478 -11.10 8.43 -3.88
N LEU A 479 -10.62 7.19 -3.73
CA LEU A 479 -9.54 6.65 -4.57
C LEU A 479 -9.91 6.60 -6.06
N ALA A 480 -11.12 6.13 -6.40
CA ALA A 480 -11.57 6.06 -7.78
C ALA A 480 -11.56 7.44 -8.47
N ARG A 481 -12.00 8.50 -7.77
CA ARG A 481 -11.98 9.87 -8.28
C ARG A 481 -10.56 10.45 -8.31
N ARG A 482 -9.74 10.16 -7.29
CA ARG A 482 -8.34 10.62 -7.19
C ARG A 482 -7.43 10.07 -8.29
N LEU A 483 -7.76 8.89 -8.83
CA LEU A 483 -7.06 8.30 -9.98
C LEU A 483 -7.40 8.96 -11.32
N ILE A 484 -8.36 9.87 -11.33
CA ILE A 484 -8.78 10.64 -12.51
C ILE A 484 -8.18 12.04 -12.46
N ASP A 485 -8.34 12.75 -11.33
CA ASP A 485 -7.84 14.11 -11.13
C ASP A 485 -7.24 14.29 -9.72
N ASP A 486 -6.34 15.27 -9.56
CA ASP A 486 -5.78 15.66 -8.27
C ASP A 486 -6.82 16.38 -7.39
N ASP A 487 -7.72 17.16 -8.00
CA ASP A 487 -8.85 17.79 -7.34
C ASP A 487 -10.08 16.88 -7.36
N VAL A 488 -10.11 15.96 -6.39
CA VAL A 488 -11.15 14.92 -6.22
C VAL A 488 -12.57 15.49 -6.21
N GLU A 489 -12.74 16.69 -5.65
CA GLU A 489 -14.05 17.30 -5.45
C GLU A 489 -14.64 17.84 -6.75
N ARG A 490 -13.80 18.05 -7.78
CA ARG A 490 -14.23 18.40 -9.15
C ARG A 490 -14.62 17.20 -10.00
N VAL A 491 -14.39 15.98 -9.54
CA VAL A 491 -14.73 14.76 -10.29
C VAL A 491 -16.13 14.28 -9.87
N PRO A 492 -17.12 14.24 -10.78
CA PRO A 492 -18.45 13.70 -10.48
C PRO A 492 -18.40 12.22 -10.07
N VAL A 493 -19.32 11.81 -9.20
CA VAL A 493 -19.46 10.40 -8.79
C VAL A 493 -19.83 9.54 -10.00
N GLY A 494 -19.20 8.37 -10.12
CA GLY A 494 -19.44 7.47 -11.25
C GLY A 494 -18.76 7.89 -12.55
N THR A 495 -17.84 8.88 -12.53
CA THR A 495 -16.98 9.16 -13.68
C THR A 495 -16.08 7.95 -13.96
N PHE A 496 -16.25 7.35 -15.14
CA PHE A 496 -15.61 6.08 -15.46
C PHE A 496 -14.27 6.29 -16.18
N THR A 497 -13.26 5.60 -15.68
CA THR A 497 -12.04 5.31 -16.44
C THR A 497 -11.54 3.89 -16.08
N TRP A 498 -10.81 3.23 -16.97
CA TRP A 498 -10.33 1.87 -16.69
C TRP A 498 -9.43 1.73 -15.44
N LEU A 499 -8.51 2.66 -15.20
CA LEU A 499 -7.69 2.75 -13.98
C LEU A 499 -8.53 2.98 -12.74
N SER A 500 -9.49 3.92 -12.76
CA SER A 500 -10.30 4.21 -11.57
C SER A 500 -11.12 2.98 -11.18
N PHE A 501 -11.65 2.24 -12.16
CA PHE A 501 -12.36 0.99 -11.96
C PHE A 501 -11.43 -0.13 -11.45
N LEU A 502 -10.36 -0.44 -12.21
CA LEU A 502 -9.50 -1.59 -11.93
C LEU A 502 -8.61 -1.36 -10.71
N ALA A 503 -7.90 -0.24 -10.64
CA ALA A 503 -6.95 0.01 -9.55
C ALA A 503 -7.65 0.25 -8.21
N SER A 504 -8.84 0.89 -8.18
CA SER A 504 -9.60 1.01 -6.92
C SER A 504 -10.13 -0.36 -6.44
N SER A 505 -10.69 -1.17 -7.34
CA SER A 505 -11.19 -2.52 -6.99
C SER A 505 -10.08 -3.45 -6.52
N LEU A 506 -8.92 -3.34 -7.14
CA LEU A 506 -7.74 -4.11 -6.80
C LEU A 506 -7.10 -3.65 -5.49
N ALA A 507 -7.01 -2.33 -5.25
CA ALA A 507 -6.58 -1.79 -3.97
C ALA A 507 -7.50 -2.24 -2.82
N PHE A 508 -8.81 -2.24 -3.06
CA PHE A 508 -9.80 -2.80 -2.13
C PHE A 508 -9.51 -4.28 -1.85
N GLY A 509 -9.26 -5.07 -2.89
CA GLY A 509 -8.89 -6.47 -2.73
C GLY A 509 -7.63 -6.68 -1.92
N LEU A 510 -6.54 -6.00 -2.28
CA LEU A 510 -5.24 -6.13 -1.60
C LEU A 510 -5.29 -5.78 -0.10
N MET A 511 -6.16 -4.85 0.30
CA MET A 511 -6.39 -4.51 1.69
C MET A 511 -6.88 -5.70 2.54
N HIS A 512 -7.57 -6.66 1.91
CA HIS A 512 -8.14 -7.84 2.57
C HIS A 512 -7.13 -9.01 2.73
N GLY A 513 -5.84 -8.78 2.52
CA GLY A 513 -4.79 -9.73 2.87
C GLY A 513 -4.84 -11.03 2.05
N ALA A 514 -4.93 -12.18 2.74
CA ALA A 514 -4.98 -13.50 2.08
C ALA A 514 -6.17 -13.63 1.10
N ASP A 515 -7.22 -12.86 1.35
CA ASP A 515 -8.49 -12.90 0.63
C ASP A 515 -8.56 -11.96 -0.57
N TRP A 516 -7.42 -11.38 -0.95
CA TRP A 516 -7.39 -10.37 -2.00
C TRP A 516 -8.02 -10.77 -3.34
N PRO A 517 -8.00 -12.04 -3.83
CA PRO A 517 -8.63 -12.36 -5.11
C PRO A 517 -10.15 -12.22 -5.03
N ARG A 518 -10.77 -12.81 -3.99
CA ARG A 518 -12.22 -12.74 -3.77
C ARG A 518 -12.67 -11.32 -3.41
N ALA A 519 -11.88 -10.60 -2.62
CA ALA A 519 -12.13 -9.20 -2.30
C ALA A 519 -12.00 -8.28 -3.53
N THR A 520 -11.07 -8.56 -4.46
CA THR A 520 -10.99 -7.82 -5.72
C THR A 520 -12.25 -7.99 -6.55
N LEU A 521 -12.80 -9.21 -6.63
CA LEU A 521 -14.05 -9.48 -7.34
C LEU A 521 -15.25 -8.77 -6.68
N ALA A 522 -15.33 -8.77 -5.35
CA ALA A 522 -16.30 -7.97 -4.63
C ALA A 522 -16.14 -6.47 -4.94
N GLY A 523 -14.90 -5.99 -4.97
CA GLY A 523 -14.60 -4.61 -5.33
C GLY A 523 -15.03 -4.23 -6.75
N VAL A 524 -14.86 -5.14 -7.71
CA VAL A 524 -15.37 -5.00 -9.09
C VAL A 524 -16.89 -4.92 -9.09
N ALA A 525 -17.57 -5.78 -8.34
CA ALA A 525 -19.02 -5.81 -8.23
C ALA A 525 -19.59 -4.50 -7.63
N PHE A 526 -18.96 -3.97 -6.58
CA PHE A 526 -19.34 -2.68 -5.97
C PHE A 526 -19.06 -1.50 -6.91
N ALA A 527 -17.95 -1.53 -7.64
CA ALA A 527 -17.67 -0.55 -8.67
C ALA A 527 -18.73 -0.57 -9.79
N LEU A 528 -19.18 -1.75 -10.24
CA LEU A 528 -20.27 -1.86 -11.21
C LEU A 528 -21.57 -1.24 -10.70
N ALA A 529 -21.91 -1.45 -9.42
CA ALA A 529 -23.07 -0.80 -8.80
C ALA A 529 -22.96 0.73 -8.80
N LEU A 530 -21.77 1.26 -8.46
CA LEU A 530 -21.48 2.70 -8.52
C LEU A 530 -21.67 3.25 -9.94
N TYR A 531 -21.12 2.59 -10.96
CA TYR A 531 -21.18 3.09 -12.34
C TYR A 531 -22.57 2.97 -12.97
N GLN A 532 -23.34 1.95 -12.57
CA GLN A 532 -24.72 1.81 -12.98
C GLN A 532 -25.60 2.94 -12.42
N ARG A 533 -25.40 3.31 -11.15
CA ARG A 533 -26.25 4.31 -10.46
C ARG A 533 -25.69 5.73 -10.52
N ARG A 534 -24.40 5.89 -10.82
CA ARG A 534 -23.62 7.12 -10.69
C ARG A 534 -23.77 7.78 -9.32
N ARG A 535 -23.84 6.95 -8.27
CA ARG A 535 -24.04 7.35 -6.88
C ARG A 535 -23.30 6.43 -5.95
N LEU A 536 -22.78 7.03 -4.88
CA LEU A 536 -22.09 6.35 -3.78
C LEU A 536 -23.06 5.62 -2.87
#